data_AF-A0A495KWJ8-F1
#
_entry.id   AF-A0A495KWJ8-F1
#
_cell.length_a   1.000
_cell.length_b   1.000
_cell.length_c   1.000
_cell.angle_alpha   90.00
_cell.angle_beta   90.00
_cell.angle_gamma   90.00
#
_symmetry.space_group_name_H-M   'P 1'
#
loop_
_entity.id
_entity.type
_entity.pdbx_description
1 polymer ?
#
loop_
_entity_poly.entity_id
_entity_poly.type
_entity_poly.pdbx_seq_one_letter_code
_entity_poly.pdbx_strand_id
1 'polypeptide(L)'
;MTMLSVPYHLDEYLPDFRLPWRGHTETVAERLPDADQWTRMAVLHEAVAARVADEVRGPGTPVVLSGDCMAALGTVAGVQRAGVDASVVWFDAHGDVQTMETSASGYAGGIPLRVLAGYRPDPAMDRLGLRQIPEERLLLVDGRDLDPPEAEYLSTSAVRRSTVTDLTDEDLPEGPLLLHVDLDVIDSDEVPGLLFPTPGGPTTSAVVEAVHRVRDTGRVEAVSVGCTWRPDRDEDLPGGVRAKLLAALLRGSA
;
A
#
# COMPACT_ATOMS: atom_id res chain seq x y z
N MET A 1 -13.79 6.14 10.71
CA MET A 1 -12.53 5.68 10.08
C MET A 1 -11.97 4.58 10.95
N THR A 2 -12.01 3.35 10.43
CA THR A 2 -11.48 2.18 11.10
C THR A 2 -10.03 2.01 10.70
N MET A 3 -9.15 1.79 11.68
CA MET A 3 -7.73 1.60 11.47
C MET A 3 -7.38 0.14 11.73
N LEU A 4 -6.78 -0.52 10.74
CA LEU A 4 -6.29 -1.89 10.82
C LEU A 4 -4.77 -1.87 10.86
N SER A 5 -4.19 -2.30 11.99
CA SER A 5 -2.76 -2.55 12.12
C SER A 5 -2.44 -3.96 11.67
N VAL A 6 -1.53 -4.10 10.71
CA VAL A 6 -1.01 -5.39 10.25
C VAL A 6 0.47 -5.43 10.60
N PRO A 7 0.84 -5.86 11.82
CA PRO A 7 2.21 -5.83 12.32
C PRO A 7 3.04 -6.96 11.71
N TYR A 8 3.16 -6.99 10.39
CA TYR A 8 3.92 -7.96 9.62
C TYR A 8 4.74 -7.24 8.56
N HIS A 9 5.91 -7.79 8.28
CA HIS A 9 6.62 -7.57 7.03
C HIS A 9 6.60 -8.89 6.27
N LEU A 10 5.85 -8.93 5.18
CA LEU A 10 5.43 -10.13 4.46
C LEU A 10 4.70 -11.09 5.42
N ASP A 11 5.39 -12.14 5.85
CA ASP A 11 4.93 -13.21 6.74
C ASP A 11 5.63 -13.18 8.11
N GLU A 12 6.52 -12.22 8.34
CA GLU A 12 7.28 -12.08 9.58
C GLU A 12 6.56 -11.13 10.54
N TYR A 13 6.17 -11.64 11.72
CA TYR A 13 5.52 -10.83 12.75
C TYR A 13 6.49 -9.80 13.35
N LEU A 14 6.04 -8.55 13.42
CA LEU A 14 6.77 -7.40 13.97
C LEU A 14 6.22 -7.05 15.37
N PRO A 15 6.75 -7.63 16.46
CA PRO A 15 6.22 -7.42 17.82
C PRO A 15 6.33 -5.97 18.32
N ASP A 16 7.28 -5.23 17.74
CA ASP A 16 7.56 -3.83 18.06
C ASP A 16 6.98 -2.86 17.03
N PHE A 17 6.16 -3.33 16.08
CA PHE A 17 5.39 -2.44 15.22
C PHE A 17 4.42 -1.63 16.09
N ARG A 18 4.72 -0.34 16.23
CA ARG A 18 3.91 0.61 16.98
C ARG A 18 3.35 1.61 16.00
N LEU A 19 2.02 1.71 15.99
CA LEU A 19 1.34 2.76 15.25
C LEU A 19 1.05 3.92 16.20
N PRO A 20 1.63 5.10 15.98
CA PRO A 20 1.39 6.29 16.79
C PRO A 20 0.01 6.92 16.49
N TRP A 21 -1.05 6.10 16.51
CA TRP A 21 -2.44 6.51 16.29
C TRP A 21 -3.21 6.54 17.62
N ARG A 22 -4.02 7.60 17.82
CA ARG A 22 -4.78 7.80 19.08
C ARG A 22 -6.22 7.28 19.03
N GLY A 23 -6.73 6.95 17.85
CA GLY A 23 -8.06 6.37 17.68
C GLY A 23 -8.09 4.86 17.95
N HIS A 24 -9.27 4.26 17.86
CA HIS A 24 -9.38 2.80 17.90
C HIS A 24 -8.63 2.20 16.70
N THR A 25 -7.75 1.25 16.99
CA THR A 25 -7.03 0.45 16.01
C THR A 25 -7.29 -1.02 16.31
N GLU A 26 -7.87 -1.73 15.35
CA GLU A 26 -7.91 -3.18 15.37
C GLU A 26 -6.56 -3.71 14.90
N THR A 27 -6.03 -4.73 15.58
CA THR A 27 -4.80 -5.40 15.14
C THR A 27 -5.14 -6.71 14.47
N VAL A 28 -4.77 -6.86 13.20
CA VAL A 28 -4.89 -8.10 12.44
C VAL A 28 -3.60 -8.89 12.62
N ALA A 29 -3.54 -9.68 13.70
CA ALA A 29 -2.42 -10.55 14.03
C ALA A 29 -2.82 -12.02 14.06
N GLU A 30 -3.04 -12.58 12.87
CA GLU A 30 -3.43 -13.97 12.71
C GLU A 30 -2.29 -14.93 13.08
N ARG A 31 -2.64 -16.09 13.63
CA ARG A 31 -1.67 -17.18 13.80
C ARG A 31 -1.44 -17.82 12.43
N LEU A 32 -0.28 -17.56 11.84
CA LEU A 32 0.06 -18.11 10.54
C LEU A 32 0.33 -19.62 10.62
N PRO A 33 -0.07 -20.40 9.61
CA PRO A 33 0.19 -21.84 9.57
C PRO A 33 1.69 -22.14 9.43
N ASP A 34 2.10 -23.36 9.79
CA ASP A 34 3.42 -23.89 9.45
C ASP A 34 3.45 -24.26 7.96
N ALA A 35 3.74 -23.26 7.12
CA ALA A 35 3.70 -23.35 5.67
C ALA A 35 4.71 -22.39 5.03
N ASP A 36 4.85 -22.47 3.71
CA ASP A 36 5.66 -21.53 2.94
C ASP A 36 5.17 -20.08 3.08
N GLN A 37 6.02 -19.13 2.66
CA GLN A 37 5.75 -17.69 2.79
C GLN A 37 4.48 -17.27 2.05
N TRP A 38 4.20 -17.79 0.84
CA TRP A 38 3.01 -17.42 0.07
C TRP A 38 1.73 -17.87 0.76
N THR A 39 1.70 -19.10 1.25
CA THR A 39 0.56 -19.63 2.03
C THR A 39 0.31 -18.80 3.28
N ARG A 40 1.36 -18.42 4.01
CA ARG A 40 1.26 -17.58 5.21
C ARG A 40 0.74 -16.18 4.91
N MET A 41 1.28 -15.52 3.87
CA MET A 41 0.79 -14.21 3.41
C MET A 41 -0.66 -14.29 2.93
N ALA A 42 -1.05 -15.32 2.19
CA ALA A 42 -2.42 -15.48 1.70
C ALA A 42 -3.43 -15.58 2.86
N VAL A 43 -3.09 -16.29 3.94
CA VAL A 43 -3.93 -16.36 5.16
C VAL A 43 -4.03 -14.99 5.83
N LEU A 44 -2.91 -14.28 5.98
CA LEU A 44 -2.90 -12.94 6.58
C LEU A 44 -3.75 -11.95 5.76
N HIS A 45 -3.52 -11.89 4.45
CA HIS A 45 -4.22 -10.99 3.55
C HIS A 45 -5.71 -11.35 3.41
N GLU A 46 -6.09 -12.63 3.53
CA GLU A 46 -7.50 -13.05 3.59
C GLU A 46 -8.20 -12.48 4.83
N ALA A 47 -7.52 -12.44 5.97
CA ALA A 47 -8.04 -11.84 7.19
C ALA A 47 -8.16 -10.32 7.09
N VAL A 48 -7.16 -9.64 6.49
CA VAL A 48 -7.25 -8.21 6.16
C VAL A 48 -8.44 -7.94 5.25
N ALA A 49 -8.59 -8.73 4.17
CA ALA A 49 -9.69 -8.60 3.24
C ALA A 49 -11.07 -8.77 3.89
N ALA A 50 -11.21 -9.67 4.87
CA ALA A 50 -12.45 -9.83 5.61
C ALA A 50 -12.80 -8.56 6.41
N ARG A 51 -11.86 -8.01 7.19
CA ARG A 51 -12.12 -6.77 7.95
C ARG A 51 -12.42 -5.58 7.03
N VAL A 52 -11.64 -5.42 5.96
CA VAL A 52 -11.86 -4.33 5.01
C VAL A 52 -13.24 -4.46 4.36
N ALA A 53 -13.67 -5.66 3.98
CA ALA A 53 -14.99 -5.86 3.38
C ALA A 53 -16.15 -5.46 4.31
N ASP A 54 -16.01 -5.71 5.62
CA ASP A 54 -17.01 -5.34 6.62
C ASP A 54 -17.07 -3.80 6.81
N GLU A 55 -15.92 -3.13 6.72
CA GLU A 55 -15.79 -1.69 6.96
C GLU A 55 -16.10 -0.79 5.76
N VAL A 56 -15.85 -1.24 4.52
CA VAL A 56 -16.13 -0.47 3.29
C VAL A 56 -17.61 -0.05 3.20
N ARG A 57 -18.53 -0.83 3.78
CA ARG A 57 -19.96 -0.49 3.82
C ARG A 57 -20.36 0.39 5.01
N GLY A 58 -19.40 0.72 5.87
CA GLY A 58 -19.57 1.53 7.06
C GLY A 58 -19.49 3.04 6.79
N PRO A 59 -19.63 3.88 7.83
CA PRO A 59 -19.67 5.33 7.70
C PRO A 59 -18.30 5.99 7.45
N GLY A 60 -17.23 5.24 7.17
CA GLY A 60 -15.95 5.85 6.84
C GLY A 60 -14.97 4.89 6.17
N THR A 61 -13.92 5.47 5.57
CA THR A 61 -12.89 4.74 4.83
C THR A 61 -12.02 3.90 5.77
N PRO A 62 -11.94 2.56 5.61
CA PRO A 62 -10.97 1.73 6.31
C PRO A 62 -9.54 2.07 5.87
N VAL A 63 -8.62 2.04 6.82
CA VAL A 63 -7.19 2.26 6.57
C VAL A 63 -6.39 1.09 7.11
N VAL A 64 -5.53 0.52 6.26
CA VAL A 64 -4.64 -0.59 6.58
C VAL A 64 -3.21 -0.05 6.67
N LEU A 65 -2.55 -0.28 7.80
CA LEU A 65 -1.15 0.09 8.05
C LEU A 65 -0.33 -1.19 8.21
N SER A 66 0.62 -1.42 7.31
CA SER A 66 1.41 -2.66 7.23
C SER A 66 2.91 -2.39 7.18
N GLY A 67 3.75 -3.41 7.38
CA GLY A 67 5.21 -3.29 7.25
C GLY A 67 5.73 -3.45 5.82
N ASP A 68 4.84 -3.59 4.83
CA ASP A 68 5.14 -3.82 3.41
C ASP A 68 3.93 -3.50 2.52
N CYS A 69 4.18 -3.47 1.20
CA CYS A 69 3.18 -3.23 0.16
C CYS A 69 2.26 -4.43 -0.14
N MET A 70 2.65 -5.66 0.18
CA MET A 70 1.88 -6.87 -0.14
C MET A 70 0.54 -6.91 0.60
N ALA A 71 0.46 -6.33 1.79
CA ALA A 71 -0.81 -6.20 2.52
C ALA A 71 -1.89 -5.43 1.74
N ALA A 72 -1.51 -4.57 0.78
CA ALA A 72 -2.45 -3.87 -0.10
C ALA A 72 -3.31 -4.84 -0.93
N LEU A 73 -2.80 -6.04 -1.23
CA LEU A 73 -3.57 -7.10 -1.89
C LEU A 73 -4.78 -7.53 -1.05
N GLY A 74 -4.61 -7.63 0.27
CA GLY A 74 -5.72 -7.89 1.20
C GLY A 74 -6.73 -6.74 1.21
N THR A 75 -6.26 -5.49 1.22
CA THR A 75 -7.11 -4.31 1.15
C THR A 75 -7.96 -4.29 -0.13
N VAL A 76 -7.33 -4.50 -1.30
CA VAL A 76 -8.03 -4.56 -2.59
C VAL A 76 -9.03 -5.72 -2.62
N ALA A 77 -8.64 -6.91 -2.15
CA ALA A 77 -9.53 -8.05 -2.08
C ALA A 77 -10.77 -7.76 -1.21
N GLY A 78 -10.59 -7.06 -0.09
CA GLY A 78 -11.70 -6.63 0.77
C GLY A 78 -12.68 -5.68 0.07
N VAL A 79 -12.16 -4.65 -0.61
CA VAL A 79 -12.98 -3.73 -1.43
C VAL A 79 -13.76 -4.51 -2.50
N GLN A 80 -13.10 -5.44 -3.20
CA GLN A 80 -13.76 -6.28 -4.21
C GLN A 80 -14.85 -7.19 -3.60
N ARG A 81 -14.61 -7.78 -2.43
CA ARG A 81 -15.59 -8.60 -1.68
C ARG A 81 -16.79 -7.78 -1.22
N ALA A 82 -16.60 -6.49 -0.92
CA ALA A 82 -17.69 -5.58 -0.60
C ALA A 82 -18.59 -5.27 -1.82
N GLY A 83 -18.17 -5.66 -3.04
CA GLY A 83 -18.89 -5.43 -4.29
C GLY A 83 -18.44 -4.16 -5.03
N VAL A 84 -17.36 -3.53 -4.58
CA VAL A 84 -16.81 -2.33 -5.19
C VAL A 84 -15.73 -2.71 -6.20
N ASP A 85 -15.82 -2.13 -7.39
CA ASP A 85 -14.82 -2.28 -8.44
C ASP A 85 -14.03 -0.97 -8.52
N ALA A 86 -12.97 -0.86 -7.73
CA ALA A 86 -12.17 0.36 -7.59
C ALA A 86 -10.94 0.36 -8.51
N SER A 87 -10.60 1.54 -9.00
CA SER A 87 -9.30 1.82 -9.62
C SER A 87 -8.25 2.02 -8.51
N VAL A 88 -6.96 1.90 -8.82
CA VAL A 88 -5.88 2.00 -7.83
C VAL A 88 -4.99 3.20 -8.11
N VAL A 89 -4.71 3.99 -7.08
CA VAL A 89 -3.66 5.01 -7.08
C VAL A 89 -2.57 4.55 -6.12
N TRP A 90 -1.38 4.34 -6.64
CA TRP A 90 -0.25 3.71 -5.98
C TRP A 90 0.91 4.69 -5.85
N PHE A 91 1.10 5.28 -4.67
CA PHE A 91 2.24 6.15 -4.39
C PHE A 91 3.39 5.30 -3.87
N ASP A 92 4.52 5.31 -4.57
CA ASP A 92 5.67 4.46 -4.25
C ASP A 92 6.91 4.98 -4.95
N ALA A 93 8.08 4.88 -4.32
CA ALA A 93 9.34 5.14 -5.03
C ALA A 93 9.62 4.09 -6.11
N HIS A 94 9.13 2.88 -5.91
CA HIS A 94 9.36 1.70 -6.73
C HIS A 94 8.19 1.42 -7.67
N GLY A 95 8.38 0.51 -8.62
CA GLY A 95 7.34 0.13 -9.56
C GLY A 95 6.33 -0.84 -8.98
N ASP A 96 6.76 -1.73 -8.09
CA ASP A 96 6.00 -2.87 -7.57
C ASP A 96 5.37 -3.75 -8.66
N VAL A 97 5.99 -3.72 -9.85
CA VAL A 97 5.50 -4.37 -11.07
C VAL A 97 6.37 -5.54 -11.52
N GLN A 98 7.30 -5.98 -10.66
CA GLN A 98 8.12 -7.15 -10.92
C GLN A 98 7.28 -8.42 -11.01
N THR A 99 7.89 -9.45 -11.59
CA THR A 99 7.50 -10.85 -11.45
C THR A 99 8.54 -11.58 -10.61
N MET A 100 8.23 -12.78 -10.13
CA MET A 100 9.23 -13.55 -9.36
C MET A 100 10.37 -14.04 -10.27
N GLU A 101 10.13 -14.11 -11.58
CA GLU A 101 11.11 -14.45 -12.59
C GLU A 101 12.05 -13.30 -12.95
N THR A 102 11.60 -12.04 -12.80
CA THR A 102 12.39 -10.85 -13.12
C THR A 102 13.08 -10.21 -11.92
N SER A 103 12.58 -10.47 -10.70
CA SER A 103 13.17 -9.95 -9.46
C SER A 103 14.58 -10.49 -9.22
N ALA A 104 15.56 -9.60 -9.09
CA ALA A 104 16.94 -9.97 -8.77
C ALA A 104 17.13 -10.36 -7.29
N SER A 105 16.32 -9.80 -6.39
CA SER A 105 16.38 -10.03 -4.95
C SER A 105 15.52 -11.21 -4.49
N GLY A 106 14.49 -11.57 -5.28
CA GLY A 106 13.44 -12.49 -4.85
C GLY A 106 12.51 -11.90 -3.78
N TYR A 107 12.58 -10.60 -3.53
CA TYR A 107 11.74 -9.94 -2.53
C TYR A 107 10.31 -9.79 -3.05
N ALA A 108 9.35 -10.39 -2.33
CA ALA A 108 7.95 -10.36 -2.70
C ALA A 108 7.30 -8.97 -2.58
N GLY A 109 7.90 -8.04 -1.84
CA GLY A 109 7.33 -6.69 -1.73
C GLY A 109 7.31 -5.91 -3.04
N GLY A 110 8.14 -6.27 -4.03
CA GLY A 110 8.23 -5.59 -5.33
C GLY A 110 7.28 -6.06 -6.42
N ILE A 111 6.26 -6.89 -6.10
CA ILE A 111 5.30 -7.42 -7.09
C ILE A 111 3.81 -7.06 -6.90
N PRO A 112 3.32 -6.41 -5.82
CA PRO A 112 1.89 -6.35 -5.54
C PRO A 112 1.11 -5.62 -6.63
N LEU A 113 1.62 -4.52 -7.20
CA LEU A 113 0.94 -3.82 -8.29
C LEU A 113 0.85 -4.72 -9.54
N ARG A 114 1.86 -5.57 -9.80
CA ARG A 114 1.79 -6.58 -10.87
C ARG A 114 0.72 -7.64 -10.63
N VAL A 115 0.56 -8.06 -9.38
CA VAL A 115 -0.47 -9.04 -8.99
C VAL A 115 -1.87 -8.48 -9.21
N LEU A 116 -2.08 -7.20 -8.89
CA LEU A 116 -3.34 -6.49 -9.18
C LEU A 116 -3.61 -6.43 -10.68
N ALA A 117 -2.57 -6.21 -11.49
CA ALA A 117 -2.65 -6.23 -12.96
C ALA A 117 -2.86 -7.64 -13.56
N GLY A 118 -2.90 -8.70 -12.76
CA GLY A 118 -3.26 -10.06 -13.21
C GLY A 118 -2.16 -11.11 -13.10
N TYR A 119 -0.95 -10.74 -12.68
CA TYR A 119 0.10 -11.72 -12.41
C TYR A 119 -0.24 -12.61 -11.21
N ARG A 120 0.14 -13.88 -11.26
CA ARG A 120 -0.17 -14.88 -10.24
C ARG A 120 1.12 -15.62 -9.87
N PRO A 121 1.88 -15.14 -8.86
CA PRO A 121 3.18 -15.68 -8.51
C PRO A 121 3.09 -17.08 -7.88
N ASP A 122 1.99 -17.37 -7.19
CA ASP A 122 1.80 -18.62 -6.45
C ASP A 122 0.30 -18.95 -6.33
N PRO A 123 -0.11 -20.24 -6.47
CA PRO A 123 -1.51 -20.66 -6.31
C PRO A 123 -2.12 -20.35 -4.94
N ALA A 124 -1.34 -20.20 -3.87
CA ALA A 124 -1.85 -19.81 -2.57
C ALA A 124 -2.60 -18.47 -2.60
N MET A 125 -2.22 -17.58 -3.52
CA MET A 125 -2.86 -16.27 -3.68
C MET A 125 -4.31 -16.33 -4.19
N ASP A 126 -4.73 -17.44 -4.80
CA ASP A 126 -6.12 -17.66 -5.24
C ASP A 126 -7.11 -17.56 -4.07
N ARG A 127 -6.64 -17.79 -2.85
CA ARG A 127 -7.38 -17.65 -1.61
C ARG A 127 -7.94 -16.24 -1.39
N LEU A 128 -7.30 -15.21 -1.96
CA LEU A 128 -7.83 -13.85 -1.88
C LEU A 128 -9.05 -13.64 -2.78
N GLY A 129 -9.19 -14.42 -3.85
CA GLY A 129 -10.23 -14.21 -4.86
C GLY A 129 -10.05 -12.89 -5.62
N LEU A 130 -8.80 -12.41 -5.75
CA LEU A 130 -8.49 -11.16 -6.43
C LEU A 130 -8.89 -11.24 -7.91
N ARG A 131 -9.81 -10.36 -8.29
CA ARG A 131 -10.10 -10.07 -9.69
C ARG A 131 -9.03 -9.12 -10.22
N GLN A 132 -8.55 -9.40 -11.44
CA GLN A 132 -7.62 -8.52 -12.14
C GLN A 132 -8.23 -7.13 -12.29
N ILE A 133 -7.41 -6.11 -12.03
CA ILE A 133 -7.72 -4.71 -12.34
C ILE A 133 -7.10 -4.42 -13.70
N PRO A 134 -7.88 -3.91 -14.69
CA PRO A 134 -7.32 -3.47 -15.96
C PRO A 134 -6.19 -2.46 -15.75
N GLU A 135 -5.09 -2.60 -16.48
CA GLU A 135 -3.88 -1.78 -16.31
C GLU A 135 -4.17 -0.28 -16.43
N GLU A 136 -5.11 0.13 -17.29
CA GLU A 136 -5.53 1.53 -17.46
C GLU A 136 -6.21 2.14 -16.22
N ARG A 137 -6.61 1.30 -15.27
CA ARG A 137 -7.20 1.68 -13.97
C ARG A 137 -6.17 1.64 -12.83
N LEU A 138 -4.90 1.40 -13.15
CA LEU A 138 -3.77 1.50 -12.23
C LEU A 138 -3.02 2.79 -12.54
N LEU A 139 -2.81 3.62 -11.52
CA LEU A 139 -1.99 4.82 -11.58
C LEU A 139 -0.82 4.67 -10.60
N LEU A 140 0.39 4.53 -11.12
CA LEU A 140 1.63 4.60 -10.35
C LEU A 140 2.06 6.07 -10.22
N VAL A 141 2.25 6.54 -8.99
CA VAL A 141 2.68 7.89 -8.67
C VAL A 141 4.10 7.85 -8.11
N ASP A 142 4.99 8.58 -8.78
CA ASP A 142 6.44 8.60 -8.64
C ASP A 142 7.16 7.47 -9.41
N GLY A 143 7.34 6.28 -8.82
CA GLY A 143 8.00 5.15 -9.50
C GLY A 143 9.37 5.54 -10.08
N ARG A 144 10.16 6.28 -9.30
CA ARG A 144 11.45 6.87 -9.71
C ARG A 144 12.60 5.87 -9.68
N ASP A 145 12.51 4.83 -8.87
CA ASP A 145 13.50 3.77 -8.73
C ASP A 145 12.97 2.47 -9.32
N LEU A 146 13.28 2.25 -10.60
CA LEU A 146 12.80 1.11 -11.37
C LEU A 146 13.97 0.24 -11.77
N ASP A 147 13.87 -1.05 -11.47
CA ASP A 147 14.74 -2.02 -12.09
C ASP A 147 14.47 -2.08 -13.61
N PRO A 148 15.46 -2.47 -14.44
CA PRO A 148 15.27 -2.53 -15.89
C PRO A 148 14.03 -3.32 -16.37
N PRO A 149 13.67 -4.49 -15.79
CA PRO A 149 12.45 -5.21 -16.16
C PRO A 149 11.15 -4.46 -15.82
N GLU A 150 11.13 -3.67 -14.74
CA GLU A 150 9.97 -2.86 -14.37
C GLU A 150 9.79 -1.71 -15.36
N ALA A 151 10.89 -1.04 -15.70
CA ALA A 151 10.88 0.02 -16.71
C ALA A 151 10.42 -0.50 -18.09
N GLU A 152 10.87 -1.70 -18.48
CA GLU A 152 10.43 -2.35 -19.72
C GLU A 152 8.92 -2.64 -19.69
N TYR A 153 8.43 -3.25 -18.61
CA TYR A 153 6.99 -3.50 -18.47
C TYR A 153 6.17 -2.22 -18.50
N LEU A 154 6.54 -1.21 -17.70
CA LEU A 154 5.81 0.06 -17.64
C LEU A 154 5.82 0.80 -18.97
N SER A 155 6.86 0.61 -19.80
CA SER A 155 6.93 1.20 -21.15
C SER A 155 5.95 0.59 -22.15
N THR A 156 5.46 -0.63 -21.89
CA THR A 156 4.60 -1.41 -22.81
C THR A 156 3.20 -1.69 -22.24
N SER A 157 3.01 -1.58 -20.92
CA SER A 157 1.73 -1.72 -20.24
C SER A 157 0.82 -0.49 -20.42
N ALA A 158 -0.46 -0.62 -20.06
CA ALA A 158 -1.38 0.50 -19.95
C ALA A 158 -1.41 1.17 -18.55
N VAL A 159 -0.50 0.77 -17.64
CA VAL A 159 -0.38 1.38 -16.31
C VAL A 159 -0.07 2.87 -16.47
N ARG A 160 -0.95 3.72 -15.94
CA ARG A 160 -0.78 5.18 -15.97
C ARG A 160 0.32 5.57 -14.99
N ARG A 161 1.06 6.64 -15.30
CA ARG A 161 2.15 7.14 -14.48
C ARG A 161 2.04 8.64 -14.28
N SER A 162 2.35 9.12 -13.09
CA SER A 162 2.47 10.55 -12.75
C SER A 162 3.62 10.75 -11.76
N THR A 163 4.14 11.96 -11.65
CA THR A 163 4.94 12.34 -10.47
C THR A 163 4.01 12.84 -9.36
N VAL A 164 4.50 12.93 -8.12
CA VAL A 164 3.73 13.52 -7.00
C VAL A 164 3.40 15.00 -7.27
N THR A 165 4.33 15.76 -7.85
CA THR A 165 4.15 17.19 -8.11
C THR A 165 3.21 17.48 -9.28
N ASP A 166 3.20 16.61 -10.29
CA ASP A 166 2.38 16.80 -11.49
C ASP A 166 0.97 16.20 -11.33
N LEU A 167 0.72 15.40 -10.28
CA LEU A 167 -0.56 14.71 -10.09
C LEU A 167 -1.71 15.70 -9.92
N THR A 168 -2.65 15.74 -10.85
CA THR A 168 -3.87 16.54 -10.79
C THR A 168 -5.13 15.66 -10.69
N ASP A 169 -6.29 16.29 -10.45
CA ASP A 169 -7.57 15.58 -10.42
C ASP A 169 -7.91 14.90 -11.76
N GLU A 170 -7.42 15.43 -12.88
CA GLU A 170 -7.61 14.88 -14.23
C GLU A 170 -6.79 13.59 -14.46
N ASP A 171 -5.71 13.42 -13.71
CA ASP A 171 -4.86 12.23 -13.78
C ASP A 171 -5.49 11.04 -13.04
N LEU A 172 -6.41 11.31 -12.10
CA LEU A 172 -7.03 10.26 -11.31
C LEU A 172 -7.94 9.38 -12.20
N PRO A 173 -7.87 8.04 -12.08
CA PRO A 173 -8.82 7.16 -12.75
C PRO A 173 -10.26 7.51 -12.37
N GLU A 174 -11.22 7.23 -13.25
CA GLU A 174 -12.65 7.40 -12.94
C GLU A 174 -13.14 6.37 -11.91
N GLY A 175 -14.27 6.68 -11.27
CA GLY A 175 -14.97 5.79 -10.34
C GLY A 175 -14.36 5.74 -8.94
N PRO A 176 -14.74 4.72 -8.15
CA PRO A 176 -14.20 4.50 -6.81
C PRO A 176 -12.69 4.22 -6.85
N LEU A 177 -11.96 4.67 -5.82
CA LEU A 177 -10.52 4.58 -5.72
C LEU A 177 -10.10 3.76 -4.50
N LEU A 178 -9.05 2.97 -4.66
CA LEU A 178 -8.21 2.48 -3.58
C LEU A 178 -6.89 3.25 -3.63
N LEU A 179 -6.51 3.81 -2.50
CA LEU A 179 -5.26 4.56 -2.36
C LEU A 179 -4.24 3.70 -1.63
N HIS A 180 -3.11 3.42 -2.27
CA HIS A 180 -1.93 2.84 -1.63
C HIS A 180 -0.83 3.91 -1.52
N VAL A 181 -0.13 3.94 -0.38
CA VAL A 181 1.01 4.82 -0.14
C VAL A 181 2.12 4.02 0.55
N ASP A 182 3.17 3.64 -0.17
CA ASP A 182 4.45 3.33 0.49
C ASP A 182 5.09 4.65 0.92
N LEU A 183 5.58 4.69 2.16
CA LEU A 183 6.20 5.88 2.72
C LEU A 183 7.60 6.15 2.13
N ASP A 184 8.22 5.18 1.47
CA ASP A 184 9.45 5.39 0.70
C ASP A 184 9.28 6.27 -0.55
N VAL A 185 8.04 6.55 -0.96
CA VAL A 185 7.74 7.58 -1.97
C VAL A 185 8.30 8.93 -1.54
N ILE A 186 8.40 9.21 -0.24
CA ILE A 186 9.00 10.43 0.29
C ILE A 186 10.53 10.33 0.19
N ASP A 187 11.20 11.46 -0.03
CA ASP A 187 12.65 11.51 0.03
C ASP A 187 13.19 10.89 1.33
N SER A 188 14.15 9.96 1.18
CA SER A 188 14.75 9.24 2.31
C SER A 188 15.43 10.14 3.36
N ASP A 189 15.79 11.38 3.00
CA ASP A 189 16.33 12.35 3.95
C ASP A 189 15.28 12.86 4.95
N GLU A 190 13.98 12.77 4.61
CA GLU A 190 12.88 13.21 5.50
C GLU A 190 12.26 12.08 6.32
N VAL A 191 12.41 10.81 5.90
CA VAL A 191 11.82 9.65 6.60
C VAL A 191 12.92 8.67 7.02
N PRO A 192 13.38 8.72 8.28
CA PRO A 192 14.47 7.88 8.73
C PRO A 192 14.07 6.40 8.78
N GLY A 193 15.06 5.53 8.57
CA GLY A 193 15.01 4.08 8.85
C GLY A 193 14.05 3.25 7.99
N LEU A 194 13.71 3.74 6.79
CA LEU A 194 13.13 2.93 5.72
C LEU A 194 14.01 1.72 5.42
N LEU A 195 13.40 0.60 5.03
CA LEU A 195 14.07 -0.61 4.59
C LEU A 195 14.64 -0.45 3.17
N PHE A 196 13.92 0.28 2.33
CA PHE A 196 14.27 0.58 0.93
C PHE A 196 14.29 2.10 0.72
N PRO A 197 15.23 2.83 1.33
CA PRO A 197 15.29 4.29 1.22
C PRO A 197 15.70 4.73 -0.19
N THR A 198 14.88 5.57 -0.81
CA THR A 198 15.15 6.10 -2.15
C THR A 198 15.36 7.62 -2.11
N PRO A 199 16.57 8.14 -2.39
CA PRO A 199 16.85 9.57 -2.37
C PRO A 199 16.27 10.29 -3.59
N GLY A 200 16.20 11.63 -3.53
CA GLY A 200 15.74 12.48 -4.63
C GLY A 200 14.21 12.43 -4.83
N GLY A 201 13.49 12.10 -3.77
CA GLY A 201 12.03 12.02 -3.77
C GLY A 201 11.34 13.36 -3.49
N PRO A 202 10.01 13.40 -3.60
CA PRO A 202 9.20 14.51 -3.11
C PRO A 202 9.34 14.69 -1.59
N THR A 203 9.13 15.92 -1.13
CA THR A 203 9.07 16.22 0.31
C THR A 203 7.84 15.59 0.95
N THR A 204 7.89 15.37 2.27
CA THR A 204 6.75 14.93 3.08
C THR A 204 5.52 15.80 2.83
N SER A 205 5.70 17.13 2.75
CA SER A 205 4.60 18.06 2.53
C SER A 205 3.93 17.86 1.17
N ALA A 206 4.70 17.62 0.11
CA ALA A 206 4.16 17.41 -1.23
C ALA A 206 3.37 16.10 -1.32
N VAL A 207 3.90 15.02 -0.72
CA VAL A 207 3.20 13.73 -0.67
C VAL A 207 1.91 13.84 0.14
N VAL A 208 1.94 14.51 1.30
CA VAL A 208 0.75 14.73 2.12
C VAL A 208 -0.31 15.53 1.37
N GLU A 209 0.08 16.60 0.65
CA GLU A 209 -0.85 17.39 -0.16
C GLU A 209 -1.48 16.56 -1.28
N ALA A 210 -0.69 15.79 -2.02
CA ALA A 210 -1.17 14.94 -3.10
C ALA A 210 -2.10 13.82 -2.58
N VAL A 211 -1.78 13.20 -1.45
CA VAL A 211 -2.63 12.21 -0.80
C VAL A 211 -3.97 12.82 -0.36
N HIS A 212 -3.96 14.02 0.23
CA HIS A 212 -5.19 14.73 0.57
C HIS A 212 -6.00 15.07 -0.68
N ARG A 213 -5.38 15.51 -1.76
CA ARG A 213 -6.06 15.74 -3.05
C ARG A 213 -6.85 14.51 -3.52
N VAL A 214 -6.23 13.32 -3.49
CA VAL A 214 -6.91 12.07 -3.85
C VAL A 214 -8.07 11.77 -2.89
N ARG A 215 -7.87 11.94 -1.59
CA ARG A 215 -8.90 11.67 -0.57
C ARG A 215 -10.06 12.67 -0.60
N ASP A 216 -9.79 13.93 -0.89
CA ASP A 216 -10.75 15.04 -0.97
C ASP A 216 -11.75 14.89 -2.12
N THR A 217 -11.43 14.03 -3.11
CA THR A 217 -12.41 13.63 -4.13
C THR A 217 -13.64 12.94 -3.54
N GLY A 218 -13.55 12.40 -2.31
CA GLY A 218 -14.60 11.60 -1.69
C GLY A 218 -14.82 10.23 -2.34
N ARG A 219 -13.93 9.82 -3.26
CA ARG A 219 -14.03 8.55 -4.01
C ARG A 219 -13.21 7.42 -3.41
N VAL A 220 -12.45 7.68 -2.34
CA VAL A 220 -11.55 6.70 -1.73
C VAL A 220 -12.29 5.75 -0.80
N GLU A 221 -12.37 4.49 -1.22
CA GLU A 221 -13.11 3.40 -0.56
C GLU A 221 -12.26 2.69 0.49
N ALA A 222 -10.94 2.68 0.32
CA ALA A 222 -9.98 2.18 1.31
C ALA A 222 -8.61 2.83 1.09
N VAL A 223 -7.83 2.92 2.18
CA VAL A 223 -6.42 3.33 2.13
C VAL A 223 -5.54 2.19 2.65
N SER A 224 -4.41 1.97 2.00
CA SER A 224 -3.33 1.11 2.46
C SER A 224 -2.06 1.94 2.58
N VAL A 225 -1.31 1.78 3.66
CA VAL A 225 -0.02 2.46 3.85
C VAL A 225 1.06 1.43 4.16
N GLY A 226 2.07 1.36 3.30
CA GLY A 226 3.29 0.60 3.51
C GLY A 226 4.24 1.36 4.44
N CYS A 227 4.33 0.93 5.69
CA CYS A 227 5.28 1.43 6.66
C CYS A 227 6.54 0.54 6.64
N THR A 228 7.22 0.48 5.49
CA THR A 228 8.41 -0.34 5.20
C THR A 228 9.65 0.16 5.94
N TRP A 229 9.59 0.25 7.26
CA TRP A 229 10.69 0.74 8.09
C TRP A 229 11.14 -0.29 9.12
N ARG A 230 12.40 -0.14 9.56
CA ARG A 230 12.87 -0.84 10.76
C ARG A 230 12.16 -0.24 11.98
N PRO A 231 11.60 -1.06 12.88
CA PRO A 231 11.08 -0.58 14.15
C PRO A 231 12.16 0.22 14.88
N ASP A 232 11.82 1.43 15.31
CA ASP A 232 12.73 2.32 16.02
C ASP A 232 11.99 3.01 17.17
N ARG A 233 12.55 2.94 18.38
CA ARG A 233 11.86 3.42 19.57
C ARG A 233 11.70 4.94 19.61
N ASP A 234 12.58 5.72 19.00
CA ASP A 234 12.52 7.18 19.12
C ASP A 234 11.62 7.78 18.02
N GLU A 235 11.68 7.23 16.82
CA GLU A 235 10.88 7.72 15.68
C GLU A 235 9.43 7.21 15.68
N ASP A 236 9.17 6.04 16.28
CA ASP A 236 7.83 5.45 16.37
C ASP A 236 7.03 5.95 17.60
N LEU A 237 7.67 6.72 18.49
CA LEU A 237 7.00 7.35 19.64
C LEU A 237 6.17 8.59 19.24
N PRO A 238 5.15 8.95 20.05
CA PRO A 238 4.38 10.17 19.83
C PRO A 238 5.29 11.42 19.77
N GLY A 239 5.39 12.03 18.59
CA GLY A 239 6.22 13.20 18.33
C GLY A 239 7.46 12.95 17.46
N GLY A 240 7.80 11.68 17.20
CA GLY A 240 8.77 11.28 16.17
C GLY A 240 8.31 11.66 14.77
N VAL A 241 9.24 11.61 13.80
CA VAL A 241 8.97 12.08 12.42
C VAL A 241 7.89 11.20 11.77
N ARG A 242 8.01 9.88 11.88
CA ARG A 242 7.05 8.90 11.35
C ARG A 242 5.65 9.06 11.95
N ALA A 243 5.58 9.36 13.25
CA ALA A 243 4.32 9.64 13.92
C ALA A 243 3.61 10.89 13.41
N LYS A 244 4.37 11.97 13.20
CA LYS A 244 3.84 13.21 12.62
C LYS A 244 3.40 13.00 11.17
N LEU A 245 4.17 12.24 10.40
CA LEU A 245 3.87 11.89 9.02
C LEU A 245 2.54 11.11 8.90
N LEU A 246 2.39 9.98 9.61
CA LEU A 246 1.14 9.21 9.60
C LEU A 246 -0.04 10.06 10.07
N ALA A 247 0.15 10.89 11.11
CA ALA A 247 -0.89 11.80 11.56
C ALA A 247 -1.24 12.87 10.52
N ALA A 248 -0.29 13.32 9.69
CA ALA A 248 -0.53 14.28 8.63
C ALA A 248 -1.26 13.64 7.43
N LEU A 249 -0.84 12.45 7.01
CA LEU A 249 -1.45 11.68 5.92
C LEU A 249 -2.89 11.26 6.24
N LEU A 250 -3.15 10.84 7.48
CA LEU A 250 -4.40 10.18 7.86
C LEU A 250 -5.42 11.11 8.54
N ARG A 251 -5.09 12.38 8.77
CA ARG A 251 -6.08 13.38 9.19
C ARG A 251 -7.23 13.38 8.18
N GLY A 252 -8.47 13.31 8.66
CA GLY A 252 -9.62 13.53 7.80
C GLY A 252 -9.60 14.97 7.28
N SER A 253 -9.96 15.14 6.02
CA SER A 253 -10.33 16.43 5.46
C SER A 253 -11.45 17.00 6.33
N ALA A 254 -11.22 18.18 6.90
CA ALA A 254 -12.17 18.86 7.78
C ALA A 254 -13.39 19.38 7.01
#